data_AF-B1M7U7-F1
#
_entry.id   AF-B1M7U7-F1
#
_cell.length_a   1.000
_cell.length_b   1.000
_cell.length_c   1.000
_cell.angle_alpha   90.00
_cell.angle_beta   90.00
_cell.angle_gamma   90.00
#
_symmetry.space_group_name_H-M   'P 1'
#
loop_
_entity.id
_entity.type
_entity.pdbx_description
1 polymer ?
#
loop_
_entity_poly.entity_id
_entity_poly.type
_entity_poly.pdbx_seq_one_letter_code
_entity_poly.pdbx_strand_id
1 'polypeptide(L)'
;MTGAAVPQNWSPVGGGELGDLIRSHDWAATPLGAIGTWPAPVRTIVQTLLLSPVPTVAIWGRDGILVYNQGYAEICGPHHPEALGGRLLKLWPEPAPSTRT
;
A
#
# COMPACT_ATOMS: atom_id res chain seq x y z
N MET A 1 30.93 12.27 8.70
CA MET A 1 29.81 11.37 8.38
C MET A 1 28.53 12.01 8.89
N THR A 2 27.86 12.79 8.05
CA THR A 2 26.62 13.49 8.44
C THR A 2 25.53 12.92 7.57
N GLY A 3 24.77 11.97 8.11
CA GLY A 3 23.55 11.49 7.46
C GLY A 3 22.56 12.64 7.45
N ALA A 4 22.48 13.37 6.34
CA ALA A 4 21.49 14.42 6.17
C ALA A 4 20.10 13.81 6.38
N ALA A 5 19.33 14.37 7.33
CA ALA A 5 17.94 14.01 7.52
C ALA A 5 17.21 14.24 6.18
N VAL A 6 16.73 13.16 5.57
CA VAL A 6 15.93 13.23 4.35
C VAL A 6 14.70 14.09 4.66
N PRO A 7 14.40 15.15 3.88
CA PRO A 7 13.21 15.96 4.13
C PRO A 7 11.96 15.06 4.10
N GLN A 8 11.16 15.16 5.16
CA GLN A 8 9.96 14.35 5.40
C GLN A 8 8.75 14.80 4.56
N ASN A 9 8.96 15.29 3.35
CA ASN A 9 7.96 16.02 2.57
C ASN A 9 7.45 15.27 1.35
N TRP A 10 7.78 13.99 1.19
CA TRP A 10 7.31 13.24 0.03
C TRP A 10 5.85 12.81 0.21
N SER A 11 5.07 13.05 -0.83
CA SER A 11 3.71 12.56 -1.01
C SER A 11 3.54 12.17 -2.49
N PRO A 12 2.83 11.06 -2.79
CA PRO A 12 2.55 10.70 -4.18
C PRO A 12 1.63 11.74 -4.84
N VAL A 13 1.73 11.88 -6.16
CA VAL A 13 0.90 12.78 -6.98
C VAL A 13 -0.02 11.99 -7.91
N GLY A 14 -1.19 12.55 -8.24
CA GLY A 14 -2.18 11.89 -9.09
C GLY A 14 -2.93 10.75 -8.38
N GLY A 15 -3.45 9.78 -9.14
CA GLY A 15 -4.13 8.61 -8.60
C GLY A 15 -5.60 8.79 -8.22
N GLY A 16 -6.20 9.96 -8.49
CA GLY A 16 -7.61 10.25 -8.19
C GLY A 16 -7.95 10.02 -6.71
N GLU A 17 -9.14 9.47 -6.46
CA GLU A 17 -9.65 9.18 -5.12
C GLU A 17 -8.71 8.25 -4.33
N LEU A 18 -8.13 7.23 -4.98
CA LEU A 18 -7.20 6.35 -4.28
C LEU A 18 -5.86 7.04 -3.96
N GLY A 19 -5.43 7.96 -4.81
CA GLY A 19 -4.31 8.84 -4.49
C GLY A 19 -4.58 9.66 -3.22
N ASP A 20 -5.79 10.19 -3.07
CA ASP A 20 -6.20 10.94 -1.88
C ASP A 20 -6.30 10.02 -0.64
N LEU A 21 -6.85 8.83 -0.80
CA LEU A 21 -6.88 7.82 0.27
C LEU A 21 -5.47 7.47 0.74
N ILE A 22 -4.54 7.21 -0.17
CA ILE A 22 -3.12 6.96 0.18
C ILE A 22 -2.54 8.16 0.93
N ARG A 23 -2.84 9.40 0.57
CA ARG A 23 -2.32 10.57 1.29
C ARG A 23 -2.92 10.71 2.70
N SER A 24 -4.19 10.38 2.85
CA SER A 24 -4.92 10.50 4.12
C SER A 24 -4.72 9.34 5.09
N HIS A 25 -4.23 8.19 4.61
CA HIS A 25 -4.06 7.00 5.42
C HIS A 25 -2.97 7.19 6.48
N ASP A 26 -3.24 6.71 7.70
CA ASP A 26 -2.27 6.74 8.80
C ASP A 26 -1.18 5.66 8.62
N TRP A 27 -0.25 5.93 7.72
CA TRP A 27 0.87 5.02 7.45
C TRP A 27 1.82 4.86 8.64
N ALA A 28 1.83 5.80 9.58
CA ALA A 28 2.66 5.72 10.78
C ALA A 28 2.23 4.53 11.68
N ALA A 29 0.96 4.12 11.60
CA ALA A 29 0.46 2.92 12.27
C ALA A 29 0.84 1.61 11.56
N THR A 30 1.48 1.67 10.39
CA THR A 30 1.93 0.50 9.62
C THR A 30 3.45 0.30 9.74
N PRO A 31 3.96 -0.91 9.49
CA PRO A 31 5.41 -1.17 9.40
C PRO A 31 6.15 -0.38 8.31
N LEU A 32 5.45 0.22 7.33
CA LEU A 32 6.06 1.10 6.33
C LEU A 32 6.45 2.47 6.92
N GLY A 33 5.87 2.85 8.06
CA GLY A 33 6.06 4.16 8.68
C GLY A 33 5.37 5.29 7.92
N ALA A 34 5.44 6.50 8.48
CA ALA A 34 4.80 7.68 7.91
C ALA A 34 5.23 7.90 6.45
N ILE A 35 4.29 8.28 5.58
CA ILE A 35 4.50 8.37 4.12
C ILE A 35 5.70 9.24 3.71
N GLY A 36 5.93 10.35 4.42
CA GLY A 36 7.07 11.24 4.18
C GLY A 36 8.44 10.61 4.48
N THR A 37 8.48 9.51 5.24
CA THR A 37 9.70 8.80 5.63
C THR A 37 10.01 7.59 4.76
N TRP A 38 9.12 7.24 3.82
CA TRP A 38 9.30 6.07 2.97
C TRP A 38 10.63 6.10 2.21
N PRO A 39 11.34 4.97 2.07
CA PRO A 39 12.54 4.90 1.23
C PRO A 39 12.24 5.21 -0.24
N ALA A 40 13.22 5.76 -0.98
CA ALA A 40 13.06 6.10 -2.39
C ALA A 40 12.50 4.98 -3.28
N PRO A 41 12.90 3.69 -3.13
CA PRO A 41 12.30 2.60 -3.91
C PRO A 41 10.79 2.45 -3.70
N VAL A 42 10.31 2.62 -2.46
CA VAL A 42 8.88 2.54 -2.13
C VAL A 42 8.12 3.66 -2.81
N ARG A 43 8.65 4.89 -2.71
CA ARG A 43 8.10 6.08 -3.37
C ARG A 43 7.93 5.87 -4.87
N THR A 44 8.97 5.37 -5.54
CA THR A 44 8.96 5.12 -6.99
C THR A 44 7.91 4.09 -7.38
N ILE A 45 7.82 2.97 -6.65
CA ILE A 45 6.84 1.92 -6.95
C ILE A 45 5.42 2.43 -6.74
N VAL A 46 5.14 3.12 -5.63
CA VAL A 46 3.79 3.67 -5.37
C VAL A 46 3.40 4.72 -6.41
N GLN A 47 4.33 5.59 -6.80
CA GLN A 47 4.08 6.56 -7.86
C GLN A 47 3.80 5.88 -9.20
N THR A 48 4.54 4.82 -9.54
CA THR A 48 4.35 4.04 -10.76
C THR A 48 2.99 3.34 -10.77
N LEU A 49 2.63 2.74 -9.65
CA LEU A 49 1.39 2.02 -9.46
C LEU A 49 0.17 2.95 -9.60
N LEU A 50 0.24 4.17 -9.06
CA LEU A 50 -0.82 5.18 -9.22
C LEU A 50 -0.98 5.73 -10.64
N LEU A 51 0.08 5.66 -11.47
CA LEU A 51 0.04 6.08 -12.88
C LEU A 51 -0.38 4.93 -13.82
N SER A 52 -0.37 3.69 -13.34
CA SER A 52 -0.71 2.52 -14.14
C SER A 52 -2.21 2.45 -14.40
N PRO A 53 -2.66 2.27 -15.65
CA PRO A 53 -4.06 1.99 -15.97
C PRO A 53 -4.46 0.53 -15.69
N VAL A 54 -3.49 -0.35 -15.41
CA VAL A 54 -3.73 -1.77 -15.14
C VAL A 54 -3.93 -1.99 -13.64
N PRO A 55 -4.96 -2.74 -13.20
CA PRO A 55 -5.12 -3.12 -11.79
C PRO A 55 -3.84 -3.70 -11.20
N THR A 56 -3.25 -3.02 -10.23
CA THR A 56 -1.95 -3.37 -9.64
C THR A 56 -1.97 -3.20 -8.12
N VAL A 57 -1.37 -4.16 -7.43
CA VAL A 57 -1.10 -4.13 -5.99
C VAL A 57 0.39 -4.40 -5.75
N ALA A 58 0.94 -3.71 -4.77
CA ALA A 58 2.25 -3.97 -4.22
C ALA A 58 2.10 -4.37 -2.74
N ILE A 59 2.84 -5.40 -2.34
CA ILE A 59 2.78 -6.03 -1.03
C ILE A 59 4.12 -5.80 -0.34
N TRP A 60 4.12 -5.17 0.83
CA TRP A 60 5.35 -4.80 1.53
C TRP A 60 5.59 -5.52 2.84
N GLY A 61 6.86 -5.94 3.00
CA GLY A 61 7.37 -6.49 4.25
C GLY A 61 6.76 -7.84 4.61
N ARG A 62 7.15 -8.33 5.80
CA ARG A 62 6.70 -9.63 6.31
C ARG A 62 5.20 -9.65 6.66
N ASP A 63 4.66 -8.51 7.06
CA ASP A 63 3.26 -8.37 7.43
C ASP A 63 2.32 -8.24 6.21
N GLY A 64 2.89 -8.14 5.00
CA GLY A 64 2.14 -8.08 3.76
C GLY A 64 1.27 -6.83 3.65
N ILE A 65 1.85 -5.64 3.83
CA ILE A 65 1.13 -4.37 3.75
C ILE A 65 0.71 -4.08 2.31
N LEU A 66 -0.57 -3.86 2.09
CA LEU A 66 -1.13 -3.64 0.75
C LEU A 66 -1.12 -2.16 0.37
N VAL A 67 -0.53 -1.84 -0.79
CA VAL A 67 -0.66 -0.55 -1.46
C VAL A 67 -1.08 -0.82 -2.90
N TYR A 68 -2.19 -0.25 -3.35
CA TYR A 68 -2.77 -0.59 -4.65
C TYR A 68 -3.35 0.61 -5.39
N ASN A 69 -3.65 0.44 -6.68
CA ASN A 69 -4.18 1.50 -7.55
C ASN A 69 -5.70 1.39 -7.74
N GLN A 70 -6.31 2.38 -8.39
CA GLN A 70 -7.77 2.48 -8.53
C GLN A 70 -8.35 1.21 -9.19
N GLY A 71 -7.70 0.70 -10.25
CA GLY A 71 -8.17 -0.52 -10.91
C GLY A 71 -8.15 -1.75 -9.99
N TYR A 72 -7.22 -1.83 -9.04
CA TYR A 72 -7.21 -2.90 -8.05
C TYR A 72 -8.22 -2.69 -6.91
N ALA A 73 -8.63 -1.45 -6.64
CA ALA A 73 -9.69 -1.17 -5.68
C ALA A 73 -11.01 -1.86 -6.08
N GLU A 74 -11.30 -1.89 -7.39
CA GLU A 74 -12.45 -2.63 -7.94
C GLU A 74 -12.34 -4.14 -7.71
N ILE A 75 -11.13 -4.71 -7.82
CA ILE A 75 -10.86 -6.12 -7.54
C ILE A 75 -10.99 -6.44 -6.05
N CYS A 76 -10.51 -5.54 -5.17
CA CYS A 76 -10.72 -5.66 -3.72
C CYS A 76 -12.20 -5.68 -3.34
N GLY A 77 -13.06 -5.06 -4.15
CA GLY A 77 -14.50 -5.01 -3.95
C GLY A 77 -14.86 -4.53 -2.54
N PRO A 78 -15.60 -5.34 -1.74
CA PRO A 78 -16.08 -4.92 -0.42
C PRO A 78 -14.97 -4.70 0.61
N HIS A 79 -13.74 -5.15 0.34
CA HIS A 79 -12.60 -4.91 1.23
C HIS A 79 -11.97 -3.53 1.04
N HIS A 80 -12.27 -2.81 -0.04
CA HIS A 80 -11.87 -1.42 -0.19
C HIS A 80 -12.82 -0.51 0.62
N PRO A 81 -12.32 0.50 1.37
CA PRO A 81 -10.92 0.94 1.47
C PRO A 81 -10.10 0.28 2.60
N GLU A 82 -10.71 -0.54 3.46
CA GLU A 82 -10.06 -1.14 4.64
C GLU A 82 -8.82 -1.99 4.32
N ALA A 83 -8.75 -2.54 3.11
CA ALA A 83 -7.60 -3.29 2.64
C ALA A 83 -6.35 -2.41 2.43
N LEU A 84 -6.51 -1.12 2.16
CA LEU A 84 -5.38 -0.21 1.94
C LEU A 84 -4.59 -0.02 3.24
N GLY A 85 -3.28 -0.28 3.20
CA GLY A 85 -2.42 -0.29 4.39
C GLY A 85 -2.67 -1.46 5.34
N GLY A 86 -3.64 -2.33 5.02
CA GLY A 86 -3.96 -3.53 5.77
C GLY A 86 -2.95 -4.65 5.54
N ARG A 87 -2.97 -5.65 6.43
CA ARG A 87 -2.10 -6.84 6.37
C ARG A 87 -2.78 -7.92 5.56
N LEU A 88 -2.14 -8.35 4.47
CA LEU A 88 -2.67 -9.38 3.56
C LEU A 88 -3.17 -10.61 4.29
N LEU A 89 -2.37 -11.17 5.22
CA LEU A 89 -2.71 -12.39 5.95
C LEU A 89 -3.89 -12.24 6.92
N LYS A 90 -4.20 -11.00 7.35
CA LYS A 90 -5.40 -10.74 8.17
C LYS A 90 -6.65 -10.59 7.31
N LEU A 91 -6.51 -10.06 6.10
CA LEU A 91 -7.62 -9.78 5.19
C LEU A 91 -8.02 -11.02 4.38
N TRP A 92 -7.03 -11.79 3.92
CA TRP A 92 -7.20 -13.04 3.20
C TRP A 92 -6.45 -14.17 3.92
N PRO A 93 -7.04 -14.74 4.98
CA PRO A 93 -6.48 -15.94 5.59
C PRO A 93 -6.45 -17.06 4.55
N GLU A 94 -5.34 -17.79 4.49
CA GLU A 94 -5.23 -18.96 3.62
C GLU A 94 -6.36 -19.94 3.96
N PRO A 95 -7.06 -20.51 2.97
CA PRO A 95 -8.08 -21.52 3.23
C PRO A 95 -7.46 -22.65 4.06
N ALA A 96 -8.14 -23.03 5.15
CA ALA A 96 -7.72 -24.17 5.96
C ALA A 96 -7.47 -25.38 5.04
N PRO A 97 -6.41 -26.17 5.28
CA PRO A 97 -6.10 -27.32 4.43
C PRO A 97 -7.38 -28.14 4.30
N SER A 98 -7.88 -28.28 3.08
CA SER A 98 -9.09 -29.03 2.82
C SER A 98 -8.83 -30.46 3.26
N THR A 99 -9.34 -30.84 4.43
CA THR A 99 -9.35 -32.21 4.92
C THR A 99 -10.30 -33.00 4.03
N ARG A 100 -9.82 -33.38 2.84
CA ARG A 100 -10.52 -34.32 1.98
C ARG A 100 -10.28 -35.70 2.59
N THR A 101 -11.30 -36.19 3.31
CA THR A 101 -11.45 -37.61 3.68
C THR A 101 -11.98 -38.39 2.48
#